data_AF-A0A659XXN1-F1
#
_entry.id   AF-A0A659XXN1-F1
#
_cell.length_a   1.000
_cell.length_b   1.000
_cell.length_c   1.000
_cell.angle_alpha   90.00
_cell.angle_beta   90.00
_cell.angle_gamma   90.00
#
_symmetry.space_group_name_H-M   'P 1'
#
loop_
_entity.id
_entity.type
_entity.pdbx_description
1 polymer ?
#
loop_
_entity_poly.entity_id
_entity_poly.type
_entity_poly.pdbx_seq_one_letter_code
_entity_poly.pdbx_strand_id
1 'polypeptide(L)' 'VAGSFTTLSGRKVELGIYVEPGKERLAGYAMGALKRSMKWDEEVFGREYDLDVFNIVAVSDFNMGAMENKGLN' A
#
# COMPACT_ATOMS: atom_id res chain seq x y z
N VAL A 1 3.76 -3.73 9.43
CA VAL A 1 4.67 -2.59 9.16
C VAL A 1 3.84 -1.39 8.74
N ALA A 2 4.02 -0.25 9.41
CA ALA A 2 3.22 0.96 9.19
C ALA A 2 4.00 1.99 8.37
N GLY A 3 3.27 2.83 7.63
CA GLY A 3 3.79 3.96 6.89
C GLY A 3 2.70 5.00 6.62
N SER A 4 3.07 6.07 5.94
CA SER A 4 2.14 7.10 5.50
C SER A 4 2.53 7.64 4.12
N PHE A 5 1.55 8.17 3.41
CA PHE A 5 1.69 8.92 2.17
C PHE A 5 0.87 10.20 2.25
N THR A 6 1.38 11.30 1.72
CA THR A 6 0.63 12.55 1.58
C THR A 6 0.35 12.74 0.11
N THR A 7 -0.92 12.84 -0.24
CA THR A 7 -1.35 12.99 -1.62
C THR A 7 -1.10 14.40 -2.15
N LEU A 8 -1.28 14.59 -3.47
CA LEU A 8 -1.13 15.89 -4.13
C LEU A 8 -2.04 16.98 -3.55
N SER A 9 -3.25 16.64 -3.09
CA SER A 9 -4.15 17.61 -2.45
C SER A 9 -3.88 17.80 -0.95
N GLY A 10 -2.96 17.02 -0.38
CA GLY A 10 -2.57 17.08 1.02
C GLY A 10 -3.29 16.10 1.95
N ARG A 11 -4.09 15.16 1.44
CA ARG A 11 -4.67 14.07 2.25
C ARG A 11 -3.54 13.21 2.80
N LYS A 12 -3.59 12.92 4.09
CA LYS A 12 -2.73 11.91 4.72
C LYS A 12 -3.40 10.55 4.62
N VAL A 13 -2.72 9.60 3.99
CA VAL A 13 -3.14 8.21 3.87
C VAL A 13 -2.26 7.35 4.77
N GLU A 14 -2.89 6.60 5.67
CA GLU A 14 -2.22 5.59 6.48
C GLU A 14 -1.99 4.33 5.66
N LEU A 15 -0.76 3.82 5.67
CA LEU A 15 -0.37 2.63 4.91
C LEU A 15 -0.03 1.49 5.84
N GLY A 16 -0.66 0.34 5.64
CA GLY A 16 -0.42 -0.87 6.43
C GLY A 16 0.04 -2.03 5.54
N ILE A 17 1.15 -2.67 5.91
CA ILE A 17 1.52 -3.99 5.36
C ILE A 17 1.52 -5.00 6.50
N TYR A 18 0.58 -5.93 6.44
CA TYR A 18 0.38 -6.99 7.41
C TYR A 18 1.03 -8.26 6.90
N VAL A 19 1.82 -8.89 7.77
CA VAL A 19 2.54 -10.14 7.50
C VAL A 19 2.45 -11.01 8.74
N GLU A 20 2.69 -12.31 8.58
CA GLU A 20 2.86 -13.21 9.73
C GLU A 20 4.01 -12.76 10.64
N PRO A 21 3.91 -12.97 11.96
CA PRO A 21 4.97 -12.64 12.91
C PRO A 21 6.34 -13.19 12.50
N GLY A 22 7.37 -12.35 12.58
CA GLY A 22 8.75 -12.69 12.22
C GLY A 22 9.12 -12.41 10.76
N LYS A 23 8.16 -12.06 9.89
CA LYS A 23 8.39 -11.66 8.49
C LYS A 23 8.45 -10.16 8.27
N GLU A 24 8.33 -9.34 9.32
CA GLU A 24 8.19 -7.87 9.24
C GLU A 24 9.35 -7.22 8.49
N ARG A 25 10.57 -7.74 8.63
CA ARG A 25 11.76 -7.22 7.93
C ARG A 25 11.64 -7.30 6.39
N LEU A 26 10.82 -8.20 5.87
CA LEU A 26 10.64 -8.41 4.44
C LEU A 26 9.67 -7.40 3.81
N ALA A 27 8.82 -6.75 4.62
CA ALA A 27 7.78 -5.84 4.14
C ALA A 27 8.31 -4.46 3.70
N GLY A 28 9.58 -4.14 3.97
CA GLY A 28 10.15 -2.82 3.67
C GLY A 28 10.12 -2.47 2.18
N TYR A 29 10.45 -3.42 1.31
CA TYR A 29 10.40 -3.19 -0.14
C TYR A 29 8.97 -2.92 -0.63
N ALA A 30 8.01 -3.71 -0.14
CA ALA A 30 6.60 -3.56 -0.50
C ALA A 30 6.04 -2.18 -0.10
N MET A 31 6.40 -1.67 1.10
CA MET A 31 6.01 -0.33 1.53
C MET A 31 6.60 0.75 0.62
N GLY A 32 7.88 0.60 0.24
CA GLY A 32 8.52 1.51 -0.71
C GLY A 32 7.88 1.47 -2.10
N ALA A 33 7.51 0.28 -2.58
CA ALA A 33 6.84 0.11 -3.86
C ALA A 33 5.46 0.77 -3.88
N LEU A 34 4.64 0.55 -2.84
CA LEU A 34 3.33 1.17 -2.68
C LEU A 34 3.40 2.70 -2.79
N LYS A 35 4.30 3.34 -2.03
CA LYS A 35 4.47 4.81 -2.09
C LYS A 35 4.91 5.31 -3.47
N ARG A 36 5.79 4.57 -4.16
CA ARG A 36 6.21 4.92 -5.53
C ARG A 36 5.07 4.78 -6.52
N SER A 37 4.24 3.74 -6.39
CA SER A 37 3.05 3.56 -7.22
C SER A 37 2.06 4.69 -7.04
N MET A 38 1.74 5.05 -5.80
CA MET A 38 0.85 6.19 -5.51
C MET A 38 1.42 7.50 -6.10
N LYS A 39 2.71 7.77 -5.87
CA LYS A 39 3.34 8.99 -6.38
C LYS A 39 3.34 9.06 -7.90
N TRP A 40 3.66 7.95 -8.56
CA TRP A 40 3.71 7.88 -10.01
C TRP A 40 2.32 8.09 -10.64
N ASP A 41 1.28 7.54 -10.04
CA ASP A 41 -0.08 7.70 -10.56
C ASP A 41 -0.58 9.16 -10.45
N GLU A 42 -0.17 9.87 -9.39
CA GLU A 42 -0.37 11.31 -9.27
C GLU A 42 0.40 12.10 -10.34
N GLU A 43 1.69 11.80 -10.53
CA GLU A 43 2.56 12.54 -11.45
C GLU A 43 2.23 12.32 -12.93
N VAL A 44 1.86 11.09 -13.30
CA VAL A 44 1.68 10.69 -14.70
C VAL A 44 0.22 10.79 -15.14
N PHE A 45 -0.72 10.45 -14.26
CA PHE A 45 -2.14 10.38 -14.61
C PHE A 45 -3.04 11.33 -13.81
N GLY A 46 -2.49 12.05 -12.83
CA GLY A 46 -3.28 12.91 -11.94
C GLY A 46 -4.28 12.11 -11.10
N ARG A 47 -3.96 10.86 -10.74
CA ARG A 47 -4.83 9.98 -9.96
C ARG A 47 -4.41 9.98 -8.51
N GLU A 48 -5.28 10.56 -7.70
CA GLU A 48 -5.11 10.65 -6.26
C GLU A 48 -5.92 9.57 -5.54
N TYR A 49 -5.37 9.03 -4.46
CA TYR A 49 -6.07 8.03 -3.65
C TYR A 49 -7.22 8.65 -2.84
N ASP A 50 -8.34 7.92 -2.76
CA ASP A 50 -9.62 8.47 -2.31
C ASP A 50 -10.02 8.09 -0.88
N LEU A 51 -9.27 7.20 -0.22
CA LEU A 51 -9.51 6.78 1.17
C LEU A 51 -8.38 7.25 2.11
N ASP A 52 -8.67 7.19 3.41
CA ASP A 52 -7.72 7.57 4.46
C ASP A 52 -6.75 6.44 4.84
N VAL A 53 -7.06 5.19 4.45
CA VAL A 53 -6.26 4.00 4.80
C VAL A 53 -6.11 3.10 3.57
N PHE A 54 -4.90 2.59 3.35
CA PHE A 54 -4.60 1.55 2.36
C PHE A 54 -3.83 0.41 3.03
N ASN A 55 -4.43 -0.79 3.05
CA ASN A 55 -3.82 -1.97 3.65
C ASN A 55 -3.45 -3.02 2.60
N ILE A 56 -2.36 -3.74 2.84
CA ILE A 56 -1.93 -4.94 2.12
C ILE A 56 -1.75 -6.06 3.14
N VAL A 57 -2.34 -7.23 2.91
CA VAL A 57 -2.18 -8.41 3.75
C VAL A 57 -1.46 -9.52 2.98
N ALA A 58 -0.26 -9.89 3.43
CA ALA A 58 0.46 -11.03 2.88
C ALA A 58 -0.03 -12.34 3.53
N VAL A 59 -0.58 -13.24 2.72
CA VAL A 59 -1.02 -14.57 3.12
C VAL A 59 -0.18 -15.65 2.45
N SER A 60 0.04 -16.77 3.14
CA SER A 60 0.89 -17.87 2.66
C SER A 60 0.18 -18.74 1.61
N ASP A 61 -1.14 -18.91 1.74
CA ASP A 61 -1.96 -19.73 0.86
C ASP A 61 -2.89 -18.85 0.03
N PHE A 62 -2.56 -18.66 -1.24
CA PHE A 62 -3.35 -17.87 -2.17
C PHE A 62 -3.29 -18.48 -3.57
N ASN A 63 -4.45 -18.61 -4.23
CA ASN A 63 -4.53 -19.22 -5.56
C ASN A 63 -4.00 -18.30 -6.67
N MET A 64 -4.12 -16.98 -6.47
CA MET A 64 -3.66 -15.96 -7.41
C MET A 64 -2.36 -15.31 -6.89
N GLY A 65 -1.85 -14.30 -7.60
CA GLY A 65 -0.66 -13.55 -7.16
C GLY A 65 -0.96 -12.46 -6.12
N ALA A 66 -2.05 -11.70 -6.33
CA ALA A 66 -2.56 -10.64 -5.46
C ALA A 66 -4.03 -10.35 -5.80
N MET A 67 -4.70 -9.49 -5.04
CA MET A 67 -6.06 -9.04 -5.30
C MET A 67 -6.23 -7.55 -4.97
N GLU A 68 -6.99 -6.82 -5.79
CA GLU A 68 -7.18 -5.38 -5.68
C GLU A 68 -8.45 -4.97 -4.90
N ASN A 69 -8.76 -5.65 -3.79
CA ASN A 69 -9.95 -5.27 -3.02
C ASN A 69 -9.77 -3.85 -2.46
N LYS A 70 -10.78 -3.00 -2.64
CA LYS A 70 -10.67 -1.57 -2.36
C LYS A 70 -10.25 -1.29 -0.90
N GLY A 71 -9.03 -0.77 -0.74
CA GLY A 71 -8.44 -0.41 0.57
C GLY A 71 -7.86 -1.57 1.38
N LEU A 72 -7.97 -2.81 0.89
CA LEU A 72 -7.47 -4.01 1.55
C LEU A 72 -7.02 -5.05 0.51
N ASN A 73 -5.85 -4.80 -0.06
CA ASN A 73 -5.23 -5.72 -0.99
C ASN A 73 -4.75 -6.99 -0.28
#